data_AF-A0A536XB54-F1
#
_entry.id   AF-A0A536XB54-F1
#
_cell.length_a   1.000
_cell.length_b   1.000
_cell.length_c   1.000
_cell.angle_alpha   90.00
_cell.angle_beta   90.00
_cell.angle_gamma   90.00
#
_symmetry.space_group_name_H-M   'P 1'
#
loop_
_entity.id
_entity.type
_entity.pdbx_description
1 polymer ?
#
loop_
_entity_poly.entity_id
_entity_poly.type
_entity_poly.pdbx_seq_one_letter_code
_entity_poly.pdbx_strand_id
1 'polypeptide(L)'
;MSQTFGSESPRAHTQTSHRKPARYLVVIDSGGFVLARLFLDSREQVAEFDAGTEEAAQMMAGLIPTEGADGAEWDRALEGHSAAERRAAQVYTLDV
;
A
#
# COMPACT_ATOMS: atom_id res chain seq x y z
N MET A 1 10.76 6.42 54.67
CA MET A 1 9.64 6.97 53.89
C MET A 1 9.94 6.70 52.43
N SER A 2 9.29 5.71 51.86
CA SER A 2 9.68 5.05 50.61
C SER A 2 9.24 5.85 49.39
N GLN A 3 10.20 6.13 48.51
CA GLN A 3 9.96 6.66 47.17
C GLN A 3 9.59 5.50 46.26
N THR A 4 8.44 5.55 45.60
CA THR A 4 8.19 4.76 44.39
C THR A 4 7.39 5.61 43.43
N PHE A 5 8.12 6.28 42.54
CA PHE A 5 7.55 6.88 41.35
C PHE A 5 7.38 5.73 40.34
N GLY A 6 6.13 5.47 39.96
CA GLY A 6 5.78 4.52 38.90
C GLY A 6 6.45 4.95 37.60
N SER A 7 7.54 4.27 37.26
CA SER A 7 8.14 4.36 35.93
C SER A 7 7.29 3.51 35.00
N GLU A 8 6.15 4.05 34.58
CA GLU A 8 5.42 3.52 33.43
C GLU A 8 6.31 3.72 32.21
N SER A 9 7.06 2.68 31.89
CA SER A 9 7.91 2.65 30.71
C SER A 9 7.01 2.87 29.49
N PRO A 10 7.34 3.80 28.57
CA PRO A 10 6.59 3.93 27.35
C PRO A 10 6.60 2.56 26.68
N ARG A 11 5.40 2.04 26.45
CA ARG A 11 5.15 0.78 25.75
C ARG A 11 6.10 0.75 24.56
N ALA A 12 7.01 -0.21 24.53
CA ALA A 12 7.81 -0.48 23.37
C ALA A 12 6.82 -0.58 22.21
N HIS A 13 6.86 0.39 21.29
CA HIS A 13 6.25 0.26 19.99
C HIS A 13 6.73 -1.10 19.51
N THR A 14 5.84 -2.09 19.52
CA THR A 14 6.09 -3.37 18.87
C THR A 14 6.27 -2.99 17.44
N GLN A 15 7.53 -2.75 17.07
CA GLN A 15 7.99 -2.54 15.72
C GLN A 15 7.51 -3.79 15.00
N THR A 16 6.32 -3.67 14.40
CA THR A 16 5.60 -4.77 13.82
C THR A 16 6.54 -5.38 12.80
N SER A 17 6.94 -6.62 13.10
CA SER A 17 7.84 -7.51 12.37
C SER A 17 8.07 -7.03 10.94
N HIS A 18 9.33 -6.71 10.58
CA HIS A 18 9.80 -6.40 9.23
C HIS A 18 8.79 -6.85 8.17
N ARG A 19 7.82 -6.00 7.86
CA ARG A 19 6.83 -6.34 6.85
C ARG A 19 7.65 -6.42 5.58
N LYS A 20 7.55 -7.53 4.85
CA LYS A 20 8.24 -7.66 3.57
C LYS A 20 7.98 -6.35 2.80
N PRO A 21 9.02 -5.70 2.26
CA PRO A 21 8.83 -4.42 1.64
C PRO A 21 7.83 -4.57 0.50
N ALA A 22 6.86 -3.65 0.43
CA ALA A 22 5.92 -3.62 -0.67
C ALA A 22 6.70 -3.35 -1.96
N ARG A 23 6.54 -4.21 -2.96
CA ARG A 23 7.25 -4.10 -4.24
C ARG A 23 6.42 -3.34 -5.26
N TYR A 24 5.10 -3.36 -5.12
CA TYR A 24 4.18 -2.72 -6.05
C TYR A 24 3.17 -1.86 -5.31
N LEU A 25 2.84 -0.72 -5.88
CA LEU A 25 1.74 0.14 -5.48
C LEU A 25 0.79 0.22 -6.68
N VAL A 26 -0.45 -0.26 -6.54
CA VAL A 26 -1.47 -0.15 -7.57
C VAL A 26 -2.46 0.93 -7.18
N VAL A 27 -2.62 1.92 -8.03
CA VAL A 27 -3.60 2.98 -7.87
C VAL A 27 -4.75 2.72 -8.83
N ILE A 28 -5.95 2.55 -8.30
CA ILE A 28 -7.15 2.21 -9.07
C ILE A 28 -8.27 3.19 -8.73
N ASP A 29 -8.89 3.75 -9.76
CA ASP A 29 -10.14 4.50 -9.60
C ASP A 29 -11.31 3.52 -9.57
N SER A 30 -12.04 3.52 -8.46
CA SER A 30 -13.25 2.72 -8.28
C SER A 30 -14.46 3.62 -8.13
N GLY A 31 -14.88 4.21 -9.25
CA GLY A 31 -16.18 4.89 -9.35
C GLY A 31 -16.26 6.16 -8.51
N GLY A 32 -15.18 6.92 -8.42
CA GLY A 32 -15.13 8.21 -7.70
C GLY A 32 -14.25 8.21 -6.44
N PHE A 33 -13.66 7.07 -6.09
CA PHE A 33 -12.61 6.98 -5.08
C PHE A 33 -11.36 6.37 -5.69
N VAL A 34 -10.23 7.04 -5.52
CA VAL A 34 -8.94 6.55 -6.00
C VAL A 34 -8.25 5.83 -4.85
N LEU A 35 -8.13 4.52 -4.96
CA LEU A 35 -7.53 3.66 -3.94
C LEU A 35 -6.10 3.32 -4.33
N ALA A 36 -5.19 3.42 -3.37
CA ALA A 36 -3.81 3.00 -3.49
C ALA A 36 -3.58 1.73 -2.68
N ARG A 37 -3.25 0.63 -3.34
CA ARG A 37 -3.00 -0.67 -2.71
C ARG A 37 -1.55 -1.05 -2.82
N LEU A 38 -0.93 -1.37 -1.69
CA LEU A 38 0.42 -1.90 -1.63
C LEU A 38 0.40 -3.42 -1.70
N PHE A 39 1.24 -3.94 -2.57
CA PHE A 39 1.44 -5.36 -2.81
C PHE A 39 2.89 -5.75 -2.62
N LEU A 40 3.11 -6.96 -2.12
CA LEU A 40 4.42 -7.59 -2.07
C LEU A 40 4.87 -8.06 -3.46
N ASP A 41 6.11 -8.52 -3.55
CA ASP A 41 6.59 -9.28 -4.71
C ASP A 41 5.67 -10.47 -5.04
N SER A 42 5.04 -11.11 -4.06
CA SER A 42 4.07 -12.19 -4.33
C SER A 42 2.69 -11.72 -4.79
N ARG A 43 2.50 -10.41 -5.07
CA ARG A 43 1.21 -9.77 -5.40
C ARG A 43 0.15 -9.95 -4.28
N GLU A 44 0.63 -10.15 -3.06
CA GLU A 44 -0.20 -10.19 -1.85
C GLU A 44 -0.43 -8.76 -1.36
N GLN A 45 -1.71 -8.38 -1.20
CA GLN A 45 -2.08 -7.07 -0.66
C GLN A 45 -1.65 -7.00 0.81
N VAL A 46 -0.87 -5.97 1.13
CA VAL A 46 -0.43 -5.70 2.51
C VAL A 46 -1.07 -4.45 3.09
N ALA A 47 -1.36 -3.45 2.28
CA ALA A 47 -2.03 -2.26 2.74
C ALA A 47 -2.91 -1.65 1.66
N GLU A 48 -3.87 -0.85 2.09
CA GLU A 48 -4.72 -0.03 1.26
C GLU A 48 -4.85 1.33 1.94
N PHE A 49 -4.78 2.39 1.14
CA PHE A 49 -5.01 3.76 1.59
C PHE A 49 -5.60 4.58 0.43
N ASP A 50 -6.06 5.78 0.75
CA ASP A 50 -6.56 6.71 -0.24
C ASP A 50 -5.40 7.28 -1.07
N ALA A 51 -5.50 7.22 -2.40
CA ALA A 51 -4.45 7.69 -3.30
C ALA A 51 -4.35 9.23 -3.36
N GLY A 52 -5.33 9.95 -2.81
CA GLY A 52 -5.35 11.40 -2.73
C GLY A 52 -4.57 11.96 -1.54
N THR A 53 -4.00 11.13 -0.66
CA THR A 53 -3.20 11.59 0.46
C THR A 53 -1.82 12.09 0.03
N GLU A 54 -1.27 13.02 0.82
CA GLU A 54 0.10 13.52 0.61
C GLU A 54 1.12 12.37 0.69
N GLU A 55 0.90 11.38 1.56
CA GLU A 55 1.72 10.18 1.67
C GLU A 55 1.73 9.38 0.36
N ALA A 56 0.57 9.17 -0.26
CA ALA A 56 0.47 8.48 -1.54
C ALA A 56 1.22 9.25 -2.64
N ALA A 57 1.03 10.57 -2.70
CA ALA A 57 1.71 11.43 -3.66
C ALA A 57 3.24 11.38 -3.51
N GLN A 58 3.74 11.36 -2.28
CA GLN A 58 5.18 11.21 -2.00
C GLN A 58 5.71 9.83 -2.39
N MET A 59 4.94 8.77 -2.17
CA MET A 59 5.34 7.41 -2.58
C MET A 59 5.39 7.23 -4.09
N MET A 60 4.50 7.91 -4.83
CA MET A 60 4.48 7.89 -6.29
C MET A 60 5.47 8.88 -6.92
N ALA A 61 5.96 9.86 -6.15
CA ALA A 61 6.80 10.92 -6.67
C ALA A 61 8.11 10.37 -7.25
N GLY A 62 8.35 10.67 -8.54
CA GLY A 62 9.55 10.22 -9.25
C GLY A 62 9.50 8.77 -9.75
N LEU A 63 8.40 8.05 -9.49
CA LEU A 63 8.17 6.74 -10.07
C LEU A 63 7.37 6.86 -11.37
N ILE A 64 7.67 5.99 -12.33
CA ILE A 64 6.91 5.90 -13.59
C ILE A 64 5.86 4.80 -13.43
N PRO A 65 4.55 5.13 -13.42
CA PRO A 65 3.52 4.11 -13.39
C PRO A 65 3.51 3.35 -14.71
N THR A 66 3.25 2.05 -14.62
CA THR A 66 2.79 1.24 -15.74
C THR A 66 1.27 1.29 -15.74
N GLU A 67 0.67 1.79 -16.82
CA GLU A 67 -0.78 1.76 -17.00
C GLU A 67 -1.24 0.34 -17.32
N GLY A 68 -2.32 -0.09 -16.67
CA GLY A 68 -2.92 -1.40 -16.87
C GLY A 68 -2.43 -2.46 -15.90
N ALA A 69 -3.33 -2.90 -15.02
CA ALA A 69 -3.21 -4.08 -14.18
C ALA A 69 -4.17 -5.19 -14.65
N ASP A 70 -4.28 -5.40 -15.97
CA ASP A 70 -5.14 -6.44 -16.58
C ASP A 70 -4.46 -7.80 -16.77
N GLY A 71 -3.17 -7.89 -16.44
CA GLY A 71 -2.42 -9.13 -16.46
C GLY A 71 -2.97 -10.19 -15.50
N ALA A 72 -2.76 -11.47 -15.83
CA ALA A 72 -3.25 -12.60 -15.04
C ALA A 72 -2.68 -12.63 -13.61
N GLU A 73 -1.52 -12.00 -13.37
CA GLU A 73 -0.96 -11.86 -12.02
C GLU A 73 -1.80 -10.95 -11.11
N TRP A 74 -2.54 -10.01 -11.70
CA TRP A 74 -3.37 -9.04 -11.00
C TRP A 74 -4.81 -9.51 -10.85
N ASP A 75 -5.23 -10.53 -11.59
CA ASP A 75 -6.61 -11.00 -11.61
C ASP A 75 -7.11 -11.35 -10.21
N ARG A 76 -6.30 -12.11 -9.45
CA ARG A 76 -6.53 -12.50 -8.05
C ARG A 76 -6.40 -11.32 -7.07
N ALA A 77 -5.43 -10.45 -7.30
CA ALA A 77 -5.15 -9.31 -6.42
C ALA A 77 -6.22 -8.20 -6.52
N LEU A 78 -6.83 -8.07 -7.70
CA LEU A 78 -7.85 -7.07 -8.02
C LEU A 78 -9.23 -7.72 -8.20
N GLU A 79 -9.48 -8.91 -7.63
CA GLU A 79 -10.81 -9.54 -7.61
C GLU A 79 -11.84 -8.55 -7.04
N GLY A 80 -12.91 -8.32 -7.79
CA GLY A 80 -13.95 -7.33 -7.46
C GLY A 80 -13.85 -6.00 -8.21
N HIS A 81 -12.74 -5.71 -8.89
CA HIS A 81 -12.61 -4.58 -9.81
C HIS A 81 -12.98 -4.97 -11.24
N SER A 82 -13.65 -4.08 -11.97
CA SER A 82 -14.00 -4.29 -13.37
C SER A 82 -12.76 -4.25 -14.26
N ALA A 83 -12.82 -4.91 -15.42
CA ALA A 83 -11.72 -4.88 -16.39
C ALA A 83 -11.36 -3.46 -16.84
N ALA A 84 -12.34 -2.54 -16.90
CA ALA A 84 -12.09 -1.13 -17.20
C ALA A 84 -11.27 -0.43 -16.11
N GLU A 85 -11.62 -0.65 -14.84
CA GLU A 85 -10.91 -0.10 -13.68
C GLU A 85 -9.48 -0.65 -13.63
N ARG A 86 -9.31 -1.95 -13.87
CA ARG A 86 -7.98 -2.60 -13.92
C ARG A 86 -7.12 -2.07 -15.07
N ARG A 87 -7.70 -1.82 -16.24
CA ARG A 87 -6.98 -1.22 -17.38
C ARG A 87 -6.57 0.23 -17.13
N ALA A 88 -7.41 0.98 -16.42
CA ALA A 88 -7.11 2.36 -16.02
C ALA A 88 -6.20 2.44 -14.79
N ALA A 89 -5.92 1.31 -14.12
CA ALA A 89 -5.09 1.28 -12.93
C ALA A 89 -3.63 1.59 -13.26
N GLN A 90 -2.95 2.28 -12.35
CA GLN A 90 -1.55 2.65 -12.45
C GLN A 90 -0.74 1.79 -11.48
N VAL A 91 0.18 0.99 -12.01
CA VAL A 91 1.07 0.13 -11.25
C VAL A 91 2.44 0.78 -11.12
N TYR A 92 2.77 1.22 -9.92
CA TYR A 92 4.09 1.74 -9.58
C TYR A 92 4.95 0.61 -8.99
N THR A 93 6.18 0.47 -9.47
CA THR A 93 7.15 -0.45 -8.87
C THR A 93 8.00 0.32 -7.88
N LEU A 94 7.98 -0.10 -6.62
CA LEU A 94 8.78 0.51 -5.55
C LEU A 94 10.18 -0.11 -5.56
N ASP A 95 11.20 0.72 -5.76
CA ASP A 95 12.60 0.37 -5.53
C ASP A 95 12.88 0.51 -4.03
N VAL A 96 12.71 -0.60 -3.32
CA VAL A 96 12.90 -0.75 -1.86
C VAL A 96 13.78 -1.95 -1.57
#